data_AF-T1IH67-F1
#
_entry.id   AF-T1IH67-F1
#
_cell.length_a   1.000
_cell.length_b   1.000
_cell.length_c   1.000
_cell.angle_alpha   90.00
_cell.angle_beta   90.00
_cell.angle_gamma   90.00
#
_symmetry.space_group_name_H-M   'P 1'
#
loop_
_entity.id
_entity.type
_entity.pdbx_description
1 polymer ?
#
loop_
_entity_poly.entity_id
_entity_poly.type
_entity_poly.pdbx_seq_one_letter_code
_entity_poly.pdbx_strand_id
1 'polypeptide(L)'
;MKPELDFLNEYLDVMKCLATALDLMQGEQNSFLVMLLPTVITIKTRLQTMKPKLVYSKSLVEAIQAGLEKRFGSCYDDRELIIATVTIPQFKLFWIDSEEEIDRAKCLLRSEIKRVNNTGSSVAQPHEEKNNDNSFFLFKQNTNVLLPASTELDQYLSDSGTNLCIVQKYPSLKKIFLRYNTAITSSAPVERLFSSGKIILSSLRNKLKK
;
A
#
# COMPACT_ATOMS: atom_id res chain seq x y z
N MET A 1 -11.97 5.64 42.07
CA MET A 1 -12.55 4.65 41.13
C MET A 1 -13.05 5.25 39.82
N LYS A 2 -13.80 6.38 39.83
CA LYS A 2 -14.20 7.08 38.59
C LYS A 2 -13.02 7.60 37.74
N PRO A 3 -12.04 8.35 38.29
CA PRO A 3 -10.95 8.89 37.46
C PRO A 3 -10.05 7.81 36.87
N GLU A 4 -9.87 6.68 37.56
CA GLU A 4 -9.11 5.53 37.05
C GLU A 4 -9.85 4.81 35.91
N LEU A 5 -11.18 4.72 36.00
CA LEU A 5 -12.01 4.15 34.94
C LEU A 5 -12.06 5.08 33.71
N ASP A 6 -12.17 6.38 33.92
CA ASP A 6 -12.14 7.39 32.84
C ASP A 6 -10.78 7.39 32.12
N PHE A 7 -9.68 7.29 32.88
CA PHE A 7 -8.35 7.08 32.31
C PHE A 7 -8.27 5.81 31.46
N LEU A 8 -8.79 4.69 31.97
CA LEU A 8 -8.75 3.41 31.25
C LEU A 8 -9.55 3.47 29.94
N ASN A 9 -10.70 4.14 29.94
CA ASN A 9 -11.50 4.36 28.74
C ASN A 9 -10.73 5.20 27.70
N GLU A 10 -10.12 6.31 28.11
CA GLU A 10 -9.29 7.12 27.22
C GLU A 10 -8.10 6.33 26.65
N TYR A 11 -7.44 5.53 27.49
CA TYR A 11 -6.34 4.67 27.08
C TYR A 11 -6.80 3.68 26.00
N LEU A 12 -7.93 3.01 26.22
CA LEU A 12 -8.49 2.04 25.27
C LEU A 12 -8.82 2.70 23.94
N ASP A 13 -9.39 3.90 23.94
CA ASP A 13 -9.72 4.62 22.70
C ASP A 13 -8.47 4.95 21.88
N VAL A 14 -7.42 5.45 22.55
CA VAL A 14 -6.13 5.75 21.90
C VAL A 14 -5.49 4.48 21.34
N MET A 15 -5.41 3.42 22.15
CA MET A 15 -4.77 2.16 21.74
C MET A 15 -5.56 1.41 20.67
N LYS A 16 -6.89 1.51 20.66
CA LYS A 16 -7.74 0.92 19.62
C LYS A 16 -7.44 1.49 18.24
N CYS A 17 -7.15 2.79 18.16
CA CYS A 17 -6.72 3.43 16.91
C CYS A 17 -5.44 2.80 16.37
N LEU A 18 -4.47 2.53 17.24
CA LEU A 18 -3.21 1.87 16.87
C LEU A 18 -3.41 0.40 16.50
N ALA A 19 -4.20 -0.34 17.28
CA ALA A 19 -4.51 -1.75 17.03
C ALA A 19 -5.19 -1.95 15.67
N THR A 20 -6.19 -1.12 15.34
CA THR A 20 -6.90 -1.20 14.05
C THR A 20 -5.95 -0.95 12.87
N ALA A 21 -4.99 -0.06 13.02
CA ALA A 21 -4.00 0.20 11.98
C ALA A 21 -3.00 -0.95 11.81
N LEU A 22 -2.59 -1.57 12.92
CA LEU A 22 -1.74 -2.77 12.88
C LEU A 22 -2.47 -3.93 12.20
N ASP A 23 -3.74 -4.17 12.53
CA ASP A 23 -4.57 -5.20 11.90
C ASP A 23 -4.69 -4.96 10.39
N LEU A 24 -4.84 -3.70 9.96
CA LEU A 24 -4.88 -3.33 8.55
C LEU A 24 -3.55 -3.61 7.84
N MET A 25 -2.42 -3.23 8.45
CA MET A 25 -1.08 -3.41 7.87
C MET A 25 -0.62 -4.88 7.86
N GLN A 26 -1.14 -5.70 8.76
CA GLN A 26 -0.82 -7.12 8.89
C GLN A 26 -1.85 -8.02 8.20
N GLY A 27 -2.99 -7.50 7.74
CA GLY A 27 -4.06 -8.28 7.11
C GLY A 27 -3.61 -8.94 5.81
N GLU A 28 -3.87 -10.23 5.63
CA GLU A 28 -3.44 -10.98 4.42
C GLU A 28 -4.11 -10.48 3.13
N GLN A 29 -5.32 -9.92 3.23
CA GLN A 29 -5.98 -9.25 2.12
C GLN A 29 -5.61 -7.76 2.14
N ASN A 30 -4.99 -7.28 1.05
CA ASN A 30 -4.49 -5.90 0.88
C ASN A 30 -3.16 -5.55 1.59
N SER A 31 -2.32 -6.53 1.94
CA SER A 31 -0.95 -6.34 2.46
C SER A 31 0.07 -5.86 1.41
N PHE A 32 -0.21 -4.74 0.75
CA PHE A 32 0.75 -4.10 -0.15
C PHE A 32 1.47 -2.98 0.60
N LEU A 33 2.78 -2.83 0.34
CA LEU A 33 3.64 -1.76 0.88
C LEU A 33 2.97 -0.36 0.83
N VAL A 34 2.09 -0.16 -0.15
CA VAL A 34 1.25 1.01 -0.35
C VAL A 34 0.34 1.38 0.82
N MET A 35 -0.14 0.42 1.59
CA MET A 35 -1.01 0.72 2.74
C MET A 35 -0.27 1.52 3.82
N LEU A 36 1.06 1.55 3.82
CA LEU A 36 1.86 2.18 4.84
C LEU A 36 1.57 3.68 4.98
N LEU A 37 1.75 4.47 3.91
CA LEU A 37 1.61 5.93 3.99
C LEU A 37 0.18 6.36 4.37
N PRO A 38 -0.89 5.87 3.70
CA PRO A 38 -2.26 6.22 4.06
C PRO A 38 -2.59 5.83 5.50
N THR A 39 -2.10 4.68 5.97
CA THR A 39 -2.38 4.21 7.33
C THR A 39 -1.69 5.07 8.38
N VAL A 40 -0.39 5.34 8.23
CA VAL A 40 0.36 6.14 9.21
C VAL A 40 -0.20 7.57 9.29
N ILE A 41 -0.53 8.18 8.14
CA ILE A 41 -1.15 9.52 8.10
C ILE A 41 -2.52 9.51 8.76
N THR A 42 -3.35 8.51 8.46
CA THR A 42 -4.68 8.37 9.07
C THR A 42 -4.58 8.26 10.60
N ILE A 43 -3.63 7.48 11.14
CA ILE A 43 -3.41 7.40 12.59
C ILE A 43 -2.99 8.75 13.14
N LYS A 44 -2.01 9.43 12.51
CA LYS A 44 -1.51 10.74 12.95
C LYS A 44 -2.65 11.74 13.05
N THR A 45 -3.49 11.85 12.02
CA THR A 45 -4.66 12.72 11.97
C THR A 45 -5.68 12.36 13.06
N ARG A 46 -6.06 11.08 13.18
CA ARG A 46 -7.02 10.63 14.21
C ARG A 46 -6.54 10.92 15.62
N LEU A 47 -5.27 10.66 15.91
CA LEU A 47 -4.65 10.95 17.21
C LEU A 47 -4.67 12.46 17.51
N GLN A 48 -4.36 13.31 16.52
CA GLN A 48 -4.46 14.77 16.69
C GLN A 48 -5.90 15.24 16.95
N THR A 49 -6.89 14.68 16.25
CA THR A 49 -8.30 15.01 16.45
C THR A 49 -8.83 14.56 17.82
N MET A 50 -8.32 13.44 18.35
CA MET A 50 -8.70 12.92 19.68
C MET A 50 -8.01 13.69 20.82
N LYS A 51 -6.75 14.10 20.63
CA LYS A 51 -5.92 14.79 21.65
C LYS A 51 -6.64 15.89 22.45
N PRO A 52 -7.38 16.85 21.87
CA PRO A 52 -8.02 17.92 22.63
C PRO A 52 -9.17 17.42 23.54
N LYS A 53 -9.74 16.24 23.25
CA LYS A 53 -10.85 15.66 24.01
C LYS A 53 -10.39 14.84 25.22
N LEU A 54 -9.12 14.45 25.24
CA LEU A 54 -8.53 13.64 26.31
C LEU A 54 -8.18 14.52 27.50
N VAL A 55 -8.36 14.00 28.71
CA VAL A 55 -7.95 14.64 29.97
C VAL A 55 -6.66 14.03 30.48
N TYR A 56 -6.53 12.70 30.42
CA TYR A 56 -5.45 11.95 31.04
C TYR A 56 -4.45 11.37 30.03
N SER A 57 -4.91 10.92 28.86
CA SER A 57 -4.08 10.17 27.89
C SER A 57 -3.35 11.04 26.85
N LYS A 58 -3.19 12.35 27.09
CA LYS A 58 -2.51 13.25 26.15
C LYS A 58 -1.04 12.88 25.92
N SER A 59 -0.33 12.52 26.99
CA SER A 59 1.08 12.10 26.93
C SER A 59 1.26 10.81 26.14
N LEU A 60 0.29 9.89 26.22
CA LEU A 60 0.29 8.67 25.40
C LEU A 60 0.18 9.00 23.91
N VAL A 61 -0.73 9.92 23.54
CA VAL A 61 -0.84 10.39 22.15
C VAL A 61 0.48 10.98 21.65
N GLU A 62 1.13 11.82 22.44
CA GLU A 62 2.43 12.42 22.10
C GLU A 62 3.52 11.38 21.94
N ALA A 63 3.59 10.40 22.85
CA ALA A 63 4.55 9.30 22.78
C ALA A 63 4.35 8.44 21.52
N ILE A 64 3.10 8.14 21.16
CA ILE A 64 2.78 7.40 19.93
C ILE A 64 3.18 8.21 18.70
N GLN A 65 2.84 9.50 18.65
CA GLN A 65 3.22 10.37 17.53
C GLN A 65 4.73 10.49 17.37
N ALA A 66 5.48 10.66 18.45
CA ALA A 66 6.93 10.66 18.43
C ALA A 66 7.50 9.31 17.95
N GLY A 67 6.89 8.19 18.37
CA GLY A 67 7.26 6.85 17.91
C GLY A 67 7.00 6.63 16.42
N LEU A 68 5.86 7.11 15.91
CA LEU A 68 5.52 7.05 14.49
C LEU A 68 6.48 7.89 13.66
N GLU A 69 6.76 9.12 14.07
CA GLU A 69 7.69 10.01 13.37
C GLU A 69 9.11 9.43 13.36
N LYS A 70 9.57 8.88 14.49
CA LYS A 70 10.88 8.23 14.58
C LYS A 70 11.02 7.02 13.65
N ARG A 71 9.94 6.25 13.44
CA ARG A 71 9.97 5.01 12.65
C ARG A 71 9.65 5.21 11.18
N PHE A 72 8.73 6.11 10.87
CA PHE A 72 8.16 6.28 9.54
C PHE A 72 8.37 7.69 8.96
N GLY A 73 9.03 8.60 9.68
CA GLY A 73 9.32 9.96 9.19
C GLY A 73 10.04 9.97 7.84
N SER A 74 11.01 9.08 7.64
CA SER A 74 11.71 8.94 6.36
C SER A 74 10.84 8.37 5.24
N CYS A 75 9.76 7.66 5.56
CA CYS A 75 8.87 7.07 4.57
C CYS A 75 8.06 8.12 3.80
N TYR A 76 7.76 9.27 4.42
CA TYR A 76 7.00 10.34 3.77
C TYR A 76 7.73 10.93 2.57
N ASP A 77 9.07 10.88 2.56
CA ASP A 77 9.91 11.37 1.47
C ASP A 77 10.32 10.29 0.47
N ASP A 78 9.99 9.03 0.76
CA ASP A 78 10.37 7.90 -0.07
C ASP A 78 9.60 7.92 -1.40
N ARG A 79 10.35 8.17 -2.47
CA ARG A 79 9.83 8.24 -3.83
C ARG A 79 9.06 6.97 -4.24
N GLU A 80 9.55 5.79 -3.87
CA GLU A 80 8.94 4.53 -4.28
C GLU A 80 7.61 4.32 -3.55
N LEU A 81 7.57 4.62 -2.25
CA LEU A 81 6.34 4.55 -1.45
C LEU A 81 5.27 5.52 -1.95
N ILE A 82 5.65 6.75 -2.29
CA ILE A 82 4.73 7.75 -2.84
C ILE A 82 4.16 7.26 -4.18
N ILE A 83 5.02 6.83 -5.12
CA ILE A 83 4.59 6.35 -6.43
C ILE A 83 3.66 5.14 -6.27
N ALA A 84 4.05 4.18 -5.44
CA ALA A 84 3.25 2.99 -5.18
C ALA A 84 1.85 3.41 -4.68
N THR A 85 1.80 4.32 -3.70
CA THR A 85 0.54 4.74 -3.06
C THR A 85 -0.41 5.45 -4.00
N VAL A 86 0.10 6.37 -4.82
CA VAL A 86 -0.72 7.16 -5.76
C VAL A 86 -1.27 6.28 -6.90
N THR A 87 -0.58 5.18 -7.23
CA THR A 87 -1.05 4.23 -8.25
C THR A 87 -2.19 3.32 -7.80
N ILE A 88 -2.58 3.36 -6.52
CA ILE A 88 -3.79 2.69 -6.04
C ILE A 88 -5.02 3.60 -6.23
N PRO A 89 -6.05 3.15 -6.98
CA PRO A 89 -7.27 3.91 -7.21
C PRO A 89 -8.03 4.35 -5.96
N GLN A 90 -7.96 3.57 -4.89
CA GLN A 90 -8.65 3.86 -3.63
C GLN A 90 -8.06 5.07 -2.89
N PHE A 91 -6.74 5.26 -2.96
CA PHE A 91 -6.04 6.31 -2.21
C PHE A 91 -5.69 7.50 -3.08
N LYS A 92 -5.23 7.28 -4.32
CA LYS A 92 -4.77 8.32 -5.26
C LYS A 92 -4.02 9.45 -4.54
N LEU A 93 -4.66 10.60 -4.39
CA LEU A 93 -4.15 11.81 -3.74
C LEU A 93 -4.90 12.14 -2.44
N PHE A 94 -5.92 11.37 -2.05
CA PHE A 94 -6.81 11.66 -0.91
C PHE A 94 -6.13 11.58 0.48
N TRP A 95 -4.91 11.05 0.53
CA TRP A 95 -4.13 10.91 1.76
C TRP A 95 -3.14 12.07 1.97
N ILE A 96 -3.03 13.00 1.01
CA ILE A 96 -2.12 14.15 1.04
C ILE A 96 -2.96 15.41 1.23
N ASP A 97 -2.62 16.20 2.25
CA ASP A 97 -3.34 17.45 2.56
C ASP A 97 -2.68 18.70 1.96
N SER A 98 -1.35 18.69 1.72
CA SER A 98 -0.61 19.82 1.15
C SER A 98 -0.67 19.83 -0.38
N GLU A 99 -0.97 21.00 -0.96
CA GLU A 99 -0.98 21.19 -2.40
C GLU A 99 0.43 20.98 -3.00
N GLU A 100 1.46 21.38 -2.28
CA GLU A 100 2.86 21.17 -2.66
C GLU A 100 3.22 19.67 -2.72
N GLU A 101 2.77 18.88 -1.74
CA GLU A 101 2.97 17.43 -1.70
C GLU A 101 2.17 16.71 -2.80
N ILE A 102 0.95 17.18 -3.07
CA ILE A 102 0.12 16.70 -4.18
C ILE A 102 0.84 16.91 -5.52
N ASP A 103 1.39 18.11 -5.74
CA ASP A 103 2.09 18.42 -6.98
C ASP A 103 3.41 17.67 -7.09
N ARG A 104 4.13 17.46 -5.98
CA ARG A 104 5.28 16.56 -5.93
C ARG A 104 4.90 15.14 -6.36
N ALA A 105 3.83 14.58 -5.79
CA ALA A 105 3.34 13.25 -6.12
C ALA A 105 2.96 13.11 -7.60
N LYS A 106 2.25 14.10 -8.16
CA LYS A 106 1.95 14.16 -9.61
C LYS A 106 3.22 14.21 -10.44
N CYS A 107 4.20 15.06 -10.08
CA CYS A 107 5.47 15.20 -10.81
C CYS A 107 6.27 13.89 -10.82
N LEU A 108 6.33 13.18 -9.69
CA LEU A 108 6.98 11.88 -9.59
C LEU A 108 6.34 10.85 -10.53
N LEU A 109 5.00 10.79 -10.53
CA LEU A 109 4.27 9.84 -11.35
C LEU A 109 4.37 10.17 -12.85
N ARG A 110 4.30 11.46 -13.24
CA ARG A 110 4.52 11.90 -14.63
C ARG A 110 5.90 11.51 -15.15
N SER A 111 6.93 11.71 -14.33
CA SER A 111 8.31 11.36 -14.68
C SER A 111 8.46 9.85 -14.86
N GLU A 112 7.77 9.08 -14.03
CA GLU A 112 7.80 7.62 -14.09
C GLU A 112 7.05 7.05 -15.31
N ILE A 113 5.90 7.63 -15.67
CA ILE A 113 5.18 7.29 -16.91
C ILE A 113 6.05 7.57 -18.14
N LYS A 114 6.71 8.73 -18.20
CA LYS A 114 7.66 9.05 -19.28
C LYS A 114 8.79 8.02 -19.37
N ARG A 115 9.34 7.60 -18.22
CA ARG A 115 10.40 6.57 -18.17
C ARG A 115 9.94 5.24 -18.75
N VAL A 116 8.75 4.78 -18.36
CA VAL A 116 8.15 3.51 -18.83
C VAL A 116 7.81 3.56 -20.33
N ASN A 117 7.39 4.72 -20.83
CA ASN A 117 7.09 4.89 -22.26
C ASN A 117 8.36 4.94 -23.12
N ASN A 118 9.43 5.60 -22.63
CA ASN A 118 10.71 5.67 -23.32
C ASN A 118 11.48 4.34 -23.34
N THR A 119 11.22 3.46 -22.38
CA THR A 119 11.78 2.10 -22.36
C THR A 119 11.02 1.12 -23.26
N GLY A 120 10.05 1.60 -24.05
CA GLY A 120 9.26 0.85 -25.04
C GLY A 120 9.99 0.46 -26.34
N SER A 121 11.30 0.25 -26.32
CA SER A 121 12.04 -0.47 -27.37
C SER A 121 13.21 -1.22 -26.76
N SER A 122 12.91 -2.38 -26.16
CA SER A 122 13.75 -3.58 -26.08
C SER A 122 13.25 -4.45 -24.92
N VAL A 123 12.26 -5.28 -25.20
CA VAL A 123 12.17 -6.59 -24.55
C VAL A 123 12.10 -7.59 -25.69
N ALA A 124 13.13 -8.43 -25.75
CA ALA A 124 13.33 -9.46 -26.75
C ALA A 124 12.04 -10.26 -26.99
N GLN A 125 11.70 -10.43 -28.27
CA GLN A 125 10.78 -11.47 -28.69
C GLN A 125 11.37 -12.83 -28.28
N PRO A 126 10.61 -13.71 -27.62
CA PRO A 126 10.93 -15.12 -27.64
C PRO A 126 10.56 -15.67 -29.00
N HIS A 127 11.57 -16.24 -29.65
CA HIS A 127 11.50 -17.08 -30.84
C HIS A 127 10.33 -18.08 -30.78
N GLU A 128 9.72 -18.32 -31.94
CA GLU A 128 8.75 -19.37 -32.18
C GLU A 128 9.33 -20.76 -31.82
N GLU A 129 8.71 -21.44 -30.86
CA GLU A 129 8.73 -22.89 -30.79
C GLU A 129 7.30 -23.44 -30.64
N LYS A 130 7.07 -24.54 -31.36
CA LYS A 130 5.79 -25.08 -31.79
C LYS A 130 4.90 -25.60 -30.65
N ASN A 131 3.59 -25.37 -30.83
CA ASN A 131 2.45 -26.16 -30.35
C ASN A 131 2.61 -26.98 -29.06
N ASN A 132 1.96 -26.52 -27.99
CA ASN A 132 1.02 -27.40 -27.28
C ASN A 132 -0.14 -26.58 -26.70
N ASP A 133 -1.35 -27.03 -26.97
CA ASP A 133 -2.62 -26.46 -26.52
C ASP A 133 -2.64 -26.30 -24.99
N ASN A 134 -2.77 -25.07 -24.50
CA ASN A 134 -3.27 -24.79 -23.16
C ASN A 134 -4.03 -23.45 -23.14
N SER A 135 -5.30 -23.54 -23.55
CA SER A 135 -6.33 -22.51 -23.46
C SER A 135 -6.70 -22.19 -22.00
N PHE A 136 -5.85 -21.47 -21.27
CA PHE A 136 -6.21 -20.97 -19.92
C PHE A 136 -6.04 -19.45 -19.77
N PHE A 137 -5.18 -18.80 -20.54
CA PHE A 137 -5.01 -17.34 -20.50
C PHE A 137 -5.01 -16.74 -21.91
N LEU A 138 -6.19 -16.71 -22.54
CA LEU A 138 -6.39 -16.02 -23.81
C LEU A 138 -6.58 -14.52 -23.54
N PHE A 139 -5.48 -13.81 -23.23
CA PHE A 139 -5.51 -12.35 -23.19
C PHE A 139 -5.60 -11.82 -24.62
N LYS A 140 -6.81 -11.51 -25.08
CA LYS A 140 -6.99 -10.56 -26.19
C LYS A 140 -6.37 -9.24 -25.75
N GLN A 141 -5.17 -8.93 -26.24
CA GLN A 141 -4.69 -7.55 -26.24
C GLN A 141 -5.61 -6.75 -27.16
N ASN A 142 -6.64 -6.15 -26.58
CA ASN A 142 -7.31 -5.04 -27.23
C ASN A 142 -6.30 -3.90 -27.22
N THR A 143 -5.69 -3.68 -28.38
CA THR A 143 -5.15 -2.39 -28.78
C THR A 143 -6.16 -1.31 -28.42
N ASN A 144 -5.76 -0.26 -27.72
CA ASN A 144 -6.11 1.11 -28.12
C ASN A 144 -5.37 2.18 -27.30
N VAL A 145 -4.62 2.99 -28.06
CA VAL A 145 -4.11 4.33 -27.80
C VAL A 145 -3.13 4.49 -26.63
N LEU A 146 -1.84 4.59 -26.98
CA LEU A 146 -0.82 5.20 -26.13
C LEU A 146 -1.15 6.71 -26.01
N LEU A 147 -1.93 7.07 -24.99
CA LEU A 147 -2.19 8.47 -24.67
C LEU A 147 -0.86 9.13 -24.24
N PRO A 148 -0.63 10.43 -24.55
CA PRO A 148 0.51 11.15 -24.01
C PRO A 148 0.56 11.01 -22.48
N ALA A 149 1.77 10.91 -21.92
CA ALA A 149 2.00 10.67 -20.49
C ALA A 149 1.24 11.64 -19.54
N SER A 150 0.96 12.87 -20.01
CA SER A 150 0.13 13.85 -19.31
C SER A 150 -1.35 13.48 -19.33
N THR A 151 -1.89 13.12 -20.49
CA THR A 151 -3.30 12.79 -20.70
C THR A 151 -3.72 11.52 -19.94
N GLU A 152 -2.85 10.49 -19.89
CA GLU A 152 -3.15 9.26 -19.15
C GLU A 152 -3.25 9.50 -17.63
N LEU A 153 -2.34 10.31 -17.07
CA LEU A 153 -2.36 10.64 -15.64
C LEU A 153 -3.58 11.48 -15.28
N ASP A 154 -3.84 12.56 -16.04
CA ASP A 154 -4.93 13.47 -15.72
C ASP A 154 -6.29 12.75 -15.86
N GLN A 155 -6.42 11.81 -16.81
CA GLN A 155 -7.60 10.96 -16.95
C GLN A 155 -7.74 9.97 -15.80
N TYR A 156 -6.64 9.33 -15.35
CA TYR A 156 -6.67 8.45 -14.18
C TYR A 156 -7.05 9.19 -12.90
N LEU A 157 -6.52 10.39 -12.68
CA LEU A 157 -6.84 11.20 -11.50
C LEU A 157 -8.30 11.67 -11.51
N SER A 158 -8.88 11.89 -12.70
CA SER A 158 -10.29 12.30 -12.87
C SER A 158 -11.29 11.13 -12.82
N ASP A 159 -10.85 9.88 -12.99
CA ASP A 159 -11.71 8.69 -12.93
C ASP A 159 -12.23 8.49 -11.49
N SER A 160 -13.54 8.34 -11.29
CA SER A 160 -14.14 8.15 -9.96
C SER A 160 -14.04 6.71 -9.45
N GLY A 161 -13.54 5.77 -10.25
CA GLY A 161 -13.42 4.38 -9.85
C GLY A 161 -12.38 4.15 -8.74
N THR A 162 -12.77 3.38 -7.74
CA THR A 162 -11.92 2.98 -6.60
C THR A 162 -11.42 1.54 -6.69
N ASN A 163 -11.99 0.75 -7.61
CA ASN A 163 -11.62 -0.65 -7.83
C ASN A 163 -10.32 -0.77 -8.62
N LEU A 164 -9.47 -1.74 -8.27
CA LEU A 164 -8.19 -1.97 -8.96
C LEU A 164 -8.35 -2.27 -10.46
N CYS A 165 -9.51 -2.76 -10.89
CA CYS A 165 -9.83 -3.01 -12.30
C CYS A 165 -9.68 -1.76 -13.18
N ILE A 166 -9.82 -0.54 -12.64
CA ILE A 166 -9.64 0.68 -13.45
C ILE A 166 -8.21 0.85 -13.96
N VAL A 167 -7.21 0.30 -13.25
CA VAL A 167 -5.80 0.36 -13.66
C VAL A 167 -5.59 -0.36 -14.99
N GLN A 168 -6.48 -1.29 -15.37
CA GLN A 168 -6.43 -1.96 -16.68
C GLN A 168 -6.67 -1.01 -17.86
N LYS A 169 -7.37 0.11 -17.64
CA LYS A 169 -7.61 1.14 -18.67
C LYS A 169 -6.37 1.98 -18.99
N TYR A 170 -5.36 1.95 -18.11
CA TYR A 170 -4.19 2.82 -18.15
C TYR A 170 -2.91 1.97 -18.23
N PRO A 171 -2.42 1.60 -19.43
CA PRO A 171 -1.34 0.64 -19.61
C PRO A 171 -0.02 1.03 -18.95
N SER A 172 0.33 2.32 -18.94
CA SER A 172 1.57 2.80 -18.34
C SER A 172 1.46 2.75 -16.81
N LEU A 173 0.33 3.22 -16.27
CA LEU A 173 0.05 3.12 -14.84
C LEU A 173 -0.02 1.68 -14.35
N LYS A 174 -0.54 0.75 -15.15
CA LYS A 174 -0.54 -0.69 -14.83
C LYS A 174 0.87 -1.25 -14.68
N LYS A 175 1.80 -0.88 -15.56
CA LYS A 175 3.20 -1.32 -15.47
C LYS A 175 3.87 -0.76 -14.22
N ILE A 176 3.64 0.51 -13.90
CA ILE A 176 4.16 1.15 -12.68
C ILE A 176 3.56 0.48 -11.45
N PHE A 177 2.24 0.28 -11.44
CA PHE A 177 1.53 -0.40 -10.37
C PHE A 177 2.18 -1.76 -10.06
N LEU A 178 2.32 -2.63 -11.07
CA LEU A 178 2.95 -3.95 -10.90
C LEU A 178 4.40 -3.87 -10.41
N ARG A 179 5.16 -2.88 -10.88
CA ARG A 179 6.56 -2.71 -10.47
C ARG A 179 6.70 -2.35 -8.99
N TYR A 180 5.86 -1.43 -8.51
CA TYR A 180 6.00 -0.84 -7.17
C TYR A 180 5.13 -1.51 -6.11
N ASN A 181 4.07 -2.25 -6.49
CA ASN A 181 3.12 -2.86 -5.55
C ASN A 181 3.33 -4.37 -5.33
N THR A 182 4.39 -4.96 -5.86
CA THR A 182 4.66 -6.41 -5.69
C THR A 182 5.36 -6.76 -4.37
N ALA A 183 5.88 -5.76 -3.65
CA ALA A 183 6.48 -5.94 -2.34
C ALA A 183 5.41 -6.06 -1.23
N ILE A 184 5.55 -7.06 -0.36
CA ILE A 184 4.67 -7.32 0.78
C ILE A 184 5.06 -6.36 1.93
N THR A 185 4.07 -5.74 2.59
CA THR A 185 4.27 -4.78 3.70
C THR A 185 4.92 -5.37 4.95
N SER A 186 4.67 -6.65 5.22
CA SER A 186 4.93 -7.26 6.53
C SER A 186 5.36 -8.72 6.38
N SER A 187 6.25 -9.18 7.27
CA SER A 187 6.56 -10.60 7.46
C SER A 187 5.45 -11.36 8.18
N ALA A 188 4.43 -10.69 8.75
CA ALA A 188 3.41 -11.31 9.58
C ALA A 188 2.64 -12.49 8.91
N PRO A 189 2.29 -12.44 7.60
CA PRO A 189 1.70 -13.60 6.91
C PRO A 189 2.65 -14.80 6.88
N VAL A 190 3.95 -14.55 6.68
CA VAL A 190 5.00 -15.57 6.66
C VAL A 190 5.21 -16.13 8.07
N GLU A 191 5.20 -15.27 9.10
CA GLU A 191 5.30 -15.69 10.50
C GLU A 191 4.08 -16.51 10.97
N ARG A 192 2.87 -16.17 10.52
CA ARG A 192 1.66 -16.99 10.74
C ARG A 192 1.79 -18.35 10.07
N LEU A 193 2.23 -18.39 8.81
CA LEU A 193 2.47 -19.65 8.10
C LEU A 193 3.49 -20.53 8.84
N PHE A 194 4.59 -19.95 9.34
CA PHE A 194 5.58 -20.70 10.12
C PHE A 194 5.13 -21.01 11.54
N SER A 195 4.24 -20.23 12.15
CA SER A 195 3.66 -20.54 13.46
C SER A 195 2.70 -21.73 13.37
N SER A 196 1.83 -21.75 12.36
CA SER A 196 1.01 -22.92 12.02
C SER A 196 1.88 -24.11 11.56
N GLY A 197 2.93 -23.84 10.79
CA GLY A 197 3.91 -24.82 10.35
C GLY A 197 4.68 -25.45 11.50
N LYS A 198 4.98 -24.71 12.58
CA LYS A 198 5.56 -25.27 13.81
C LYS A 198 4.63 -26.31 14.43
N ILE A 199 3.31 -26.11 14.40
CA ILE A 199 2.34 -27.10 14.91
C ILE A 199 2.39 -28.37 14.04
N ILE A 200 2.41 -28.25 12.71
CA ILE A 200 2.49 -29.39 11.78
C ILE A 200 3.84 -30.12 11.91
N LEU A 201 4.95 -29.39 12.02
CA LEU A 201 6.32 -29.92 12.09
C LEU A 201 6.69 -30.46 13.48
N SER A 202 6.01 -30.03 14.55
CA SER A 202 6.25 -30.53 15.92
C SER A 202 5.32 -31.66 16.33
N SER A 203 4.08 -31.70 15.82
CA SER A 203 3.10 -32.74 16.20
C SER A 203 3.21 -34.02 15.38
N LEU A 204 3.72 -33.98 14.15
CA LEU A 204 3.94 -35.16 13.30
C LEU A 204 5.42 -35.47 13.19
N ARG A 205 6.00 -36.05 14.25
CA ARG A 205 7.37 -36.59 14.25
C ARG A 205 7.49 -37.87 13.41
N ASN A 206 7.04 -37.85 12.17
CA ASN A 206 7.53 -38.74 11.13
C ASN A 206 8.50 -37.92 10.26
N LYS A 207 9.80 -38.00 10.62
CA LYS A 207 10.86 -37.50 9.76
C LYS A 207 10.68 -38.10 8.36
N LEU A 208 10.53 -37.25 7.34
CA LEU A 208 10.70 -37.68 5.96
C LEU A 208 12.11 -38.24 5.82
N LYS A 209 12.21 -39.53 5.48
CA LYS A 209 13.50 -40.18 5.22
C LYS A 209 14.12 -39.53 3.98
N LYS A 210 15.42 -39.24 4.12
CA LYS A 210 16.26 -38.63 3.10
C LYS A 210 16.55 -39.62 1.97
#